data_AF-A0A9D6RPZ7-F1
#
_entry.id   AF-A0A9D6RPZ7-F1
#
_cell.length_a   1.000
_cell.length_b   1.000
_cell.length_c   1.000
_cell.angle_alpha   90.00
_cell.angle_beta   90.00
_cell.angle_gamma   90.00
#
_symmetry.space_group_name_H-M   'P 1'
#
loop_
_entity.id
_entity.type
_entity.pdbx_description
1 polymer ?
#
loop_
_entity_poly.entity_id
_entity_poly.type
_entity_poly.pdbx_seq_one_letter_code
_entity_poly.pdbx_strand_id
1 'polypeptide(L)'
;MLVRRLSHPSAPPRPAAAQEKPQPKKWTVLVYSASDNDLYRFMKSDIDEMETVGSDDRVNVVAQFDHGRQGAQRLLVTKDQTKGELNSPVLQELGSTDMASPDTLADFVKWGMEHYPAEHYFLVMSDHGDGWKGACQDSTHGSWMSLPEIEEGLRTAREATGRKIDLLGFDACLMASAEVAHQLRNEADFLVASQEVEGGAGWPYNRLLSPNALQGIQQAVALDSELTPREMGRQVVTVAQGKQDDLPTMAAVDLSKMPAVAEAVDHFAAAVVASQVSRGSLRKLARRTESFTGYKDLYHFAQQVSEKVEDPGLKEAAQGVMSAVGSAVYAEQHSAGYPNAHGLTVQLPNFFFSPSSAYEETRFAQDTRWDDALQSMGKYWFWPWPL
;
A
#
# COMPACT_ATOMS: atom_id res chain seq x y z
N MET A 1 5.90 -57.75 -60.97
CA MET A 1 5.98 -56.35 -60.49
C MET A 1 5.96 -56.36 -58.97
N LEU A 2 7.10 -56.15 -58.31
CA LEU A 2 7.15 -55.95 -56.86
C LEU A 2 8.12 -54.79 -56.60
N VAL A 3 7.58 -53.63 -56.24
CA VAL A 3 8.37 -52.42 -55.93
C VAL A 3 8.67 -52.44 -54.44
N ARG A 4 9.94 -52.66 -54.07
CA ARG A 4 10.45 -52.49 -52.69
C ARG A 4 10.47 -51.00 -52.36
N ARG A 5 9.68 -50.56 -51.37
CA ARG A 5 9.82 -49.23 -50.75
C ARG A 5 11.03 -49.24 -49.81
N LEU A 6 11.98 -48.33 -50.05
CA LEU A 6 13.09 -48.05 -49.15
C LEU A 6 12.61 -47.04 -48.09
N SER A 7 12.56 -47.48 -46.83
CA SER A 7 12.31 -46.61 -45.67
C SER A 7 13.52 -45.70 -45.44
N HIS A 8 13.29 -44.38 -45.44
CA HIS A 8 14.30 -43.39 -45.06
C HIS A 8 14.45 -43.38 -43.52
N PRO A 9 15.67 -43.21 -42.98
CA PRO A 9 15.86 -43.00 -41.55
C PRO A 9 15.25 -41.65 -41.14
N SER A 10 14.42 -41.67 -40.11
CA SER A 10 13.89 -40.47 -39.46
C SER A 10 15.03 -39.64 -38.87
N ALA A 11 15.03 -38.34 -39.17
CA ALA A 11 15.96 -37.38 -38.59
C ALA A 11 15.85 -37.37 -37.04
N PRO A 12 16.95 -37.16 -36.31
CA PRO A 12 16.91 -37.07 -34.86
C PRO A 12 16.02 -35.90 -34.42
N PRO A 13 15.31 -36.01 -33.28
CA PRO A 13 14.50 -34.92 -32.76
C PRO A 13 15.37 -33.69 -32.54
N ARG A 14 14.89 -32.54 -33.03
CA ARG A 14 15.49 -31.23 -32.80
C ARG A 14 15.53 -31.01 -31.28
N PRO A 15 16.66 -30.59 -30.68
CA PRO A 15 16.68 -30.26 -29.25
C PRO A 15 15.59 -29.21 -29.00
N ALA A 16 14.79 -29.42 -27.96
CA ALA A 16 13.83 -28.43 -27.49
C ALA A 16 14.58 -27.10 -27.36
N ALA A 17 14.05 -26.03 -27.98
CA ALA A 17 14.62 -24.70 -27.81
C ALA A 17 14.69 -24.45 -26.30
N ALA A 18 15.89 -24.19 -25.78
CA ALA A 18 16.03 -23.74 -24.41
C ALA A 18 15.13 -22.50 -24.29
N GLN A 19 14.15 -22.53 -23.37
CA GLN A 19 13.39 -21.33 -23.04
C GLN A 19 14.41 -20.27 -22.64
N GLU A 20 14.55 -19.23 -23.46
CA GLU A 20 15.41 -18.10 -23.12
C GLU A 20 14.91 -17.54 -21.78
N LYS A 21 15.84 -17.39 -20.83
CA LYS A 21 15.50 -16.74 -19.57
C LYS A 21 14.94 -15.34 -19.88
N PRO A 22 13.84 -14.91 -19.25
CA PRO A 22 13.29 -13.59 -19.50
C PRO A 22 14.36 -12.54 -19.21
N GLN A 23 14.54 -11.58 -20.12
CA GLN A 23 15.45 -10.47 -19.90
C GLN A 23 14.78 -9.44 -18.96
N PRO A 24 15.52 -8.86 -18.00
CA PRO A 24 14.96 -7.85 -17.11
C PRO A 24 14.41 -6.64 -17.88
N LYS A 25 13.16 -6.23 -17.57
CA LYS A 25 12.59 -4.96 -18.02
C LYS A 25 12.92 -3.82 -17.04
N LYS A 26 12.51 -2.59 -17.35
CA LYS A 26 12.67 -1.47 -16.40
C LYS A 26 11.77 -1.62 -15.19
N TRP A 27 10.51 -1.94 -15.42
CA TRP A 27 9.51 -2.07 -14.36
C TRP A 27 8.75 -3.38 -14.46
N THR A 28 8.42 -3.96 -13.32
CA THR A 28 7.34 -4.93 -13.19
C THR A 28 6.35 -4.39 -12.17
N VAL A 29 5.12 -4.17 -12.61
CA VAL A 29 3.97 -3.83 -11.76
C VAL A 29 3.25 -5.13 -11.42
N LEU A 30 3.21 -5.45 -10.14
CA LEU A 30 2.53 -6.59 -9.55
C LEU A 30 1.21 -6.10 -8.97
N VAL A 31 0.08 -6.53 -9.51
CA VAL A 31 -1.24 -6.14 -9.01
C VAL A 31 -1.85 -7.30 -8.25
N TYR A 32 -1.94 -7.18 -6.93
CA TYR A 32 -2.57 -8.15 -6.05
C TYR A 32 -3.99 -7.70 -5.74
N SER A 33 -4.97 -8.29 -6.40
CA SER A 33 -6.36 -7.87 -6.38
C SER A 33 -7.21 -8.90 -5.63
N ALA A 34 -7.40 -8.65 -4.33
CA ALA A 34 -8.11 -9.53 -3.40
C ALA A 34 -9.63 -9.25 -3.47
N SER A 35 -10.24 -9.63 -4.58
CA SER A 35 -11.57 -9.16 -4.98
C SER A 35 -12.74 -10.06 -4.60
N ASP A 36 -12.57 -11.08 -3.76
CA ASP A 36 -13.67 -11.90 -3.26
C ASP A 36 -14.50 -11.20 -2.18
N ASN A 37 -15.12 -10.08 -2.54
CA ASN A 37 -16.00 -9.27 -1.71
C ASN A 37 -16.81 -8.29 -2.60
N ASP A 38 -17.37 -7.24 -1.99
CA ASP A 38 -18.21 -6.25 -2.67
C ASP A 38 -17.45 -5.31 -3.63
N LEU A 39 -16.11 -5.38 -3.66
CA LEU A 39 -15.24 -4.62 -4.57
C LEU A 39 -14.96 -5.31 -5.91
N TYR A 40 -15.38 -6.57 -6.10
CA TYR A 40 -15.10 -7.36 -7.32
C TYR A 40 -15.31 -6.60 -8.64
N ARG A 41 -16.44 -5.92 -8.78
CA ARG A 41 -16.80 -5.21 -10.02
C ARG A 41 -15.85 -4.03 -10.33
N PHE A 42 -15.28 -3.43 -9.30
CA PHE A 42 -14.38 -2.29 -9.44
C PHE A 42 -13.00 -2.77 -9.81
N MET A 43 -12.45 -3.76 -9.09
CA MET A 43 -11.17 -4.35 -9.44
C MET A 43 -11.16 -5.01 -10.82
N LYS A 44 -12.29 -5.59 -11.26
CA LYS A 44 -12.46 -6.01 -12.65
C LYS A 44 -12.33 -4.82 -13.62
N SER A 45 -12.95 -3.68 -13.30
CA SER A 45 -12.85 -2.45 -14.10
C SER A 45 -11.43 -1.89 -14.10
N ASP A 46 -10.68 -2.06 -13.02
CA ASP A 46 -9.30 -1.61 -12.92
C ASP A 46 -8.40 -2.43 -13.84
N ILE A 47 -8.57 -3.75 -13.88
CA ILE A 47 -7.83 -4.61 -14.82
C ILE A 47 -8.20 -4.26 -16.27
N ASP A 48 -9.49 -4.05 -16.58
CA ASP A 48 -9.96 -3.55 -17.89
C ASP A 48 -9.34 -2.19 -18.24
N GLU A 49 -9.18 -1.31 -17.26
CA GLU A 49 -8.52 -0.02 -17.43
C GLU A 49 -7.01 -0.18 -17.69
N MET A 50 -6.33 -1.10 -16.99
CA MET A 50 -4.93 -1.45 -17.22
C MET A 50 -4.72 -2.03 -18.62
N GLU A 51 -5.66 -2.82 -19.15
CA GLU A 51 -5.61 -3.36 -20.52
C GLU A 51 -5.56 -2.25 -21.57
N THR A 52 -6.10 -1.06 -21.31
CA THR A 52 -5.99 0.07 -22.26
C THR A 52 -4.55 0.49 -22.54
N VAL A 53 -3.63 0.14 -21.64
CA VAL A 53 -2.20 0.36 -21.73
C VAL A 53 -1.44 -0.93 -22.01
N GLY A 54 -1.60 -1.94 -21.14
CA GLY A 54 -0.94 -3.24 -21.20
C GLY A 54 0.56 -3.21 -20.89
N SER A 55 1.16 -4.40 -20.87
CA SER A 55 2.62 -4.59 -20.85
C SER A 55 3.26 -4.19 -22.18
N ASP A 56 4.48 -3.65 -22.15
CA ASP A 56 5.26 -3.28 -23.34
C ASP A 56 6.72 -3.77 -23.25
N ASP A 57 7.65 -3.23 -24.03
CA ASP A 57 9.07 -3.62 -24.01
C ASP A 57 9.83 -3.15 -22.76
N ARG A 58 9.28 -2.21 -21.99
CA ARG A 58 9.91 -1.60 -20.81
C ARG A 58 9.21 -1.94 -19.50
N VAL A 59 7.94 -2.30 -19.54
CA VAL A 59 7.09 -2.55 -18.36
C VAL A 59 6.38 -3.89 -18.50
N ASN A 60 6.46 -4.71 -17.45
CA ASN A 60 5.53 -5.82 -17.24
C ASN A 60 4.40 -5.34 -16.33
N VAL A 61 3.17 -5.71 -16.65
CA VAL A 61 2.02 -5.57 -15.75
C VAL A 61 1.41 -6.97 -15.62
N VAL A 62 1.46 -7.52 -14.42
CA VAL A 62 0.89 -8.83 -14.10
C VAL A 62 -0.03 -8.70 -12.89
N ALA A 63 -1.13 -9.45 -12.93
CA ALA A 63 -2.14 -9.40 -11.87
C ALA A 63 -2.38 -10.80 -11.31
N GLN A 64 -2.61 -10.90 -10.01
CA GLN A 64 -3.33 -12.02 -9.40
C GLN A 64 -4.70 -11.49 -9.00
N PHE A 65 -5.72 -11.97 -9.68
CA PHE A 65 -7.08 -11.46 -9.60
C PHE A 65 -8.03 -12.57 -9.15
N ASP A 66 -8.86 -12.26 -8.15
CA ASP A 66 -9.78 -13.22 -7.57
C ASP A 66 -11.22 -13.04 -8.08
N HIS A 67 -11.74 -14.06 -8.76
CA HIS A 67 -13.13 -14.08 -9.22
C HIS A 67 -14.11 -14.62 -8.17
N GLY A 68 -13.71 -14.60 -6.90
CA GLY A 68 -14.46 -15.07 -5.75
C GLY A 68 -14.67 -16.57 -5.81
N ARG A 69 -15.94 -17.00 -5.82
CA ARG A 69 -16.27 -18.45 -5.91
C ARG A 69 -15.71 -19.16 -7.16
N GLN A 70 -15.30 -18.41 -8.18
CA GLN A 70 -14.67 -18.97 -9.39
C GLN A 70 -13.16 -19.19 -9.21
N GLY A 71 -12.56 -18.66 -8.13
CA GLY A 71 -11.16 -18.78 -7.81
C GLY A 71 -10.31 -17.66 -8.39
N ALA A 72 -9.04 -17.66 -7.99
CA ALA A 72 -8.05 -16.70 -8.43
C ALA A 72 -7.29 -17.17 -9.68
N GLN A 73 -6.78 -16.18 -10.42
CA GLN A 73 -6.01 -16.38 -11.65
C GLN A 73 -4.83 -15.43 -11.70
N ARG A 74 -3.79 -15.82 -12.44
CA ARG A 74 -2.69 -14.92 -12.82
C ARG A 74 -2.82 -14.50 -14.27
N LEU A 75 -2.70 -13.21 -14.52
CA LEU A 75 -2.87 -12.58 -15.82
C LEU A 75 -1.59 -11.88 -16.23
N LEU A 76 -1.22 -11.96 -17.52
CA LEU A 76 -0.34 -10.98 -18.14
C LEU A 76 -1.22 -9.90 -18.72
N VAL A 77 -1.20 -8.70 -18.16
CA VAL A 77 -2.03 -7.61 -18.68
C VAL A 77 -1.47 -7.18 -20.04
N THR A 78 -2.24 -7.44 -21.09
CA THR A 78 -1.88 -7.09 -22.47
C THR A 78 -2.76 -5.98 -23.00
N LYS A 79 -2.24 -5.22 -23.96
CA LYS A 79 -2.98 -4.10 -24.51
C LYS A 79 -4.24 -4.57 -25.24
N ASP A 80 -5.39 -4.11 -24.77
CA ASP A 80 -6.69 -4.25 -25.41
C ASP A 80 -7.46 -2.92 -25.32
N GLN A 81 -8.42 -2.69 -26.22
CA GLN A 81 -9.28 -1.50 -26.23
C GLN A 81 -10.76 -1.85 -26.06
N THR A 82 -11.09 -3.14 -25.96
CA THR A 82 -12.45 -3.60 -25.72
C THR A 82 -12.80 -3.31 -24.27
N LYS A 83 -13.84 -2.52 -24.04
CA LYS A 83 -14.24 -2.13 -22.68
C LYS A 83 -15.23 -3.12 -22.10
N GLY A 84 -15.04 -3.45 -20.82
CA GLY A 84 -15.93 -4.29 -20.04
C GLY A 84 -15.64 -5.79 -20.14
N GLU A 85 -14.62 -6.21 -20.89
CA GLU A 85 -14.24 -7.60 -21.11
C GLU A 85 -12.75 -7.75 -20.79
N LEU A 86 -12.39 -8.69 -19.91
CA LEU A 86 -10.98 -8.97 -19.64
C LEU A 86 -10.46 -9.90 -20.73
N ASN A 87 -9.57 -9.39 -21.58
CA ASN A 87 -9.02 -10.12 -22.72
C ASN A 87 -7.55 -10.52 -22.54
N SER A 88 -6.94 -10.14 -21.42
CA SER A 88 -5.58 -10.52 -21.06
C SER A 88 -5.40 -12.03 -20.92
N PRO A 89 -4.28 -12.59 -21.41
CA PRO A 89 -3.99 -14.00 -21.25
C PRO A 89 -3.95 -14.45 -19.78
N VAL A 90 -4.74 -15.48 -19.46
CA VAL A 90 -4.61 -16.26 -18.23
C VAL A 90 -3.35 -17.11 -18.32
N LEU A 91 -2.40 -16.83 -17.43
CA LEU A 91 -1.13 -17.53 -17.31
C LEU A 91 -1.25 -18.75 -16.41
N GLN A 92 -2.08 -18.64 -15.37
CA GLN A 92 -2.27 -19.68 -14.37
C GLN A 92 -3.66 -19.59 -13.74
N GLU A 93 -4.35 -20.72 -13.68
CA GLU A 93 -5.54 -20.93 -12.87
C GLU A 93 -5.10 -21.38 -11.47
N LEU A 94 -5.46 -20.64 -10.42
CA LEU A 94 -5.13 -21.00 -9.02
C LEU A 94 -6.29 -21.73 -8.35
N GLY A 95 -7.52 -21.52 -8.82
CA GLY A 95 -8.73 -22.04 -8.17
C GLY A 95 -9.02 -21.31 -6.86
N SER A 96 -9.77 -21.96 -5.96
CA SER A 96 -10.07 -21.39 -4.63
C SER A 96 -8.78 -21.06 -3.90
N THR A 97 -8.54 -19.77 -3.68
CA THR A 97 -7.31 -19.24 -3.11
C THR A 97 -7.68 -18.23 -2.05
N ASP A 98 -7.13 -18.37 -0.85
CA ASP A 98 -7.31 -17.36 0.20
C ASP A 98 -6.42 -16.16 -0.10
N MET A 99 -7.01 -15.09 -0.62
CA MET A 99 -6.27 -13.87 -0.97
C MET A 99 -5.88 -13.04 0.25
N ALA A 100 -6.39 -13.36 1.44
CA ALA A 100 -5.97 -12.76 2.70
C ALA A 100 -4.88 -13.58 3.43
N SER A 101 -4.33 -14.62 2.79
CA SER A 101 -3.23 -15.41 3.35
C SER A 101 -1.85 -14.79 3.06
N PRO A 102 -0.93 -14.72 4.05
CA PRO A 102 0.45 -14.27 3.83
C PRO A 102 1.21 -15.16 2.84
N ASP A 103 0.92 -16.46 2.78
CA ASP A 103 1.54 -17.40 1.84
C ASP A 103 1.12 -17.09 0.39
N THR A 104 -0.14 -16.73 0.18
CA THR A 104 -0.67 -16.36 -1.14
C THR A 104 0.01 -15.08 -1.66
N LEU A 105 0.17 -14.07 -0.79
CA LEU A 105 0.89 -12.85 -1.11
C LEU A 105 2.36 -13.15 -1.44
N ALA A 106 3.03 -13.95 -0.60
CA ALA A 106 4.42 -14.33 -0.80
C ALA A 106 4.63 -15.06 -2.13
N ASP A 107 3.76 -16.02 -2.44
CA ASP A 107 3.82 -16.80 -3.68
C ASP A 107 3.62 -15.91 -4.91
N PHE A 108 2.68 -14.98 -4.88
CA PHE A 108 2.46 -14.06 -6.00
C PHE A 108 3.66 -13.15 -6.25
N VAL A 109 4.19 -12.51 -5.20
CA VAL A 109 5.32 -11.59 -5.33
C VAL A 109 6.55 -12.34 -5.84
N LYS A 110 6.84 -13.50 -5.25
CA LYS A 110 7.94 -14.36 -5.69
C LYS A 110 7.76 -14.78 -7.15
N TRP A 111 6.59 -15.31 -7.50
CA TRP A 111 6.29 -15.74 -8.87
C TRP A 111 6.47 -14.61 -9.88
N GLY A 112 5.96 -13.42 -9.55
CA GLY A 112 6.07 -12.23 -10.41
C GLY A 112 7.53 -11.80 -10.61
N MET A 113 8.34 -11.79 -9.55
CA MET A 113 9.76 -11.46 -9.66
C MET A 113 10.55 -12.49 -10.48
N GLU A 114 10.24 -13.78 -10.35
CA GLU A 114 10.93 -14.87 -11.05
C GLU A 114 10.58 -14.94 -12.54
N HIS A 115 9.32 -14.72 -12.90
CA HIS A 115 8.82 -14.85 -14.28
C HIS A 115 8.91 -13.54 -15.07
N TYR A 116 8.87 -12.41 -14.37
CA TYR A 116 8.92 -11.07 -14.95
C TYR A 116 10.01 -10.24 -14.27
N PRO A 117 11.30 -10.61 -14.46
CA PRO A 117 12.41 -9.88 -13.88
C PRO A 117 12.41 -8.42 -14.34
N ALA A 118 12.71 -7.51 -13.42
CA ALA A 118 12.83 -6.09 -13.71
C ALA A 118 13.85 -5.37 -12.83
N GLU A 119 14.25 -4.18 -13.27
CA GLU A 119 15.08 -3.26 -12.51
C GLU A 119 14.34 -2.65 -11.32
N HIS A 120 13.01 -2.48 -11.37
CA HIS A 120 12.19 -2.04 -10.25
C HIS A 120 10.85 -2.79 -10.17
N TYR A 121 10.38 -3.00 -8.94
CA TYR A 121 9.10 -3.65 -8.64
C TYR A 121 8.14 -2.71 -7.92
N PHE A 122 6.97 -2.52 -8.52
CA PHE A 122 5.83 -1.84 -7.91
C PHE A 122 4.77 -2.88 -7.55
N LEU A 123 4.55 -3.14 -6.27
CA LEU A 123 3.42 -3.94 -5.82
C LEU A 123 2.24 -3.03 -5.47
N VAL A 124 1.09 -3.27 -6.07
CA VAL A 124 -0.19 -2.65 -5.70
C VAL A 124 -1.05 -3.72 -5.04
N MET A 125 -1.40 -3.52 -3.77
CA MET A 125 -2.40 -4.31 -3.06
C MET A 125 -3.72 -3.55 -3.13
N SER A 126 -4.73 -4.15 -3.77
CA SER A 126 -6.04 -3.53 -3.98
C SER A 126 -7.11 -4.37 -3.30
N ASP A 127 -7.81 -3.75 -2.35
CA ASP A 127 -9.03 -4.21 -1.68
C ASP A 127 -9.47 -3.19 -0.58
N HIS A 128 -10.28 -3.61 0.39
CA HIS A 128 -10.47 -2.92 1.66
C HIS A 128 -9.18 -2.78 2.46
N GLY A 129 -9.10 -1.69 3.23
CA GLY A 129 -8.03 -1.41 4.18
C GLY A 129 -8.58 -0.77 5.46
N ASP A 130 -7.89 -0.98 6.58
CA ASP A 130 -8.27 -0.42 7.88
C ASP A 130 -7.02 -0.09 8.71
N GLY A 131 -6.05 0.59 8.09
CA GLY A 131 -4.84 1.09 8.73
C GLY A 131 -4.06 -0.01 9.45
N TRP A 132 -3.82 0.17 10.75
CA TRP A 132 -3.04 -0.78 11.55
C TRP A 132 -3.67 -2.17 11.65
N LYS A 133 -4.97 -2.32 11.35
CA LYS A 133 -5.64 -3.62 11.38
C LYS A 133 -5.32 -4.48 10.17
N GLY A 134 -4.78 -3.89 9.09
CA GLY A 134 -4.42 -4.61 7.87
C GLY A 134 -5.26 -4.22 6.66
N ALA A 135 -5.30 -5.11 5.67
CA ALA A 135 -5.98 -4.94 4.40
C ALA A 135 -6.33 -6.31 3.80
N CYS A 136 -7.04 -6.34 2.68
CA CYS A 136 -7.42 -7.56 1.97
C CYS A 136 -8.36 -8.49 2.77
N GLN A 137 -9.62 -8.49 2.38
CA GLN A 137 -10.70 -9.34 2.82
C GLN A 137 -11.01 -10.41 1.76
N ASP A 138 -11.13 -11.65 2.20
CA ASP A 138 -11.61 -12.75 1.38
C ASP A 138 -12.89 -13.33 2.00
N SER A 139 -14.02 -13.15 1.32
CA SER A 139 -15.34 -13.48 1.86
C SER A 139 -15.64 -14.98 1.83
N THR A 140 -15.15 -15.72 0.84
CA THR A 140 -15.37 -17.17 0.74
C THR A 140 -14.58 -17.91 1.82
N HIS A 141 -13.36 -17.45 2.12
CA HIS A 141 -12.53 -18.02 3.19
C HIS A 141 -12.84 -17.41 4.57
N GLY A 142 -13.46 -16.23 4.61
CA GLY A 142 -13.81 -15.54 5.87
C GLY A 142 -12.60 -14.94 6.57
N SER A 143 -11.59 -14.55 5.79
CA SER A 143 -10.27 -14.11 6.23
C SER A 143 -10.04 -12.62 5.97
N TRP A 144 -9.09 -12.06 6.73
CA TRP A 144 -8.63 -10.68 6.65
C TRP A 144 -7.14 -10.68 6.91
N MET A 145 -6.34 -10.06 6.04
CA MET A 145 -4.88 -10.06 6.19
C MET A 145 -4.49 -8.97 7.19
N SER A 146 -4.10 -9.38 8.39
CA SER A 146 -3.63 -8.46 9.40
C SER A 146 -2.33 -7.78 8.98
N LEU A 147 -2.02 -6.62 9.56
CA LEU A 147 -0.79 -5.90 9.25
C LEU A 147 0.50 -6.74 9.51
N PRO A 148 0.60 -7.54 10.60
CA PRO A 148 1.70 -8.50 10.76
C PRO A 148 1.76 -9.58 9.67
N GLU A 149 0.62 -10.07 9.18
CA GLU A 149 0.57 -11.06 8.09
C GLU A 149 1.00 -10.45 6.75
N ILE A 150 0.62 -9.19 6.46
CA ILE A 150 1.16 -8.47 5.28
C ILE A 150 2.68 -8.40 5.36
N GLU A 151 3.24 -8.04 6.51
CA GLU A 151 4.69 -8.03 6.70
C GLU A 151 5.29 -9.43 6.49
N GLU A 152 4.67 -10.47 7.03
CA GLU A 152 5.13 -11.86 6.88
C GLU A 152 5.16 -12.31 5.42
N GLY A 153 4.12 -12.02 4.64
CA GLY A 153 4.06 -12.37 3.23
C GLY A 153 5.15 -11.68 2.41
N LEU A 154 5.33 -10.37 2.63
CA LEU A 154 6.36 -9.60 1.94
C LEU A 154 7.78 -9.99 2.37
N ARG A 155 7.99 -10.25 3.67
CA ARG A 155 9.25 -10.78 4.20
C ARG A 155 9.61 -12.11 3.59
N THR A 156 8.65 -13.03 3.51
CA THR A 156 8.84 -14.36 2.91
C THR A 156 9.21 -14.25 1.44
N ALA A 157 8.53 -13.37 0.68
CA ALA A 157 8.91 -13.08 -0.69
C ALA A 157 10.32 -12.49 -0.79
N ARG A 158 10.66 -11.49 0.03
CA ARG A 158 11.99 -10.86 0.06
C ARG A 158 13.10 -11.87 0.36
N GLU A 159 12.89 -12.77 1.32
CA GLU A 159 13.85 -13.80 1.68
C GLU A 159 14.03 -14.83 0.54
N ALA A 160 12.95 -15.15 -0.19
CA ALA A 160 13.00 -16.06 -1.33
C ALA A 160 13.67 -15.44 -2.56
N THR A 161 13.45 -14.15 -2.83
CA THR A 161 13.94 -13.46 -4.03
C THR A 161 15.25 -12.70 -3.80
N GLY A 162 15.61 -12.46 -2.53
CA GLY A 162 16.73 -11.61 -2.14
C GLY A 162 16.48 -10.11 -2.35
N ARG A 163 15.22 -9.69 -2.57
CA ARG A 163 14.89 -8.32 -2.99
C ARG A 163 13.62 -7.78 -2.31
N LYS A 164 13.69 -6.54 -1.85
CA LYS A 164 12.51 -5.78 -1.38
C LYS A 164 11.64 -5.33 -2.56
N ILE A 165 10.41 -4.93 -2.25
CA ILE A 165 9.59 -4.14 -3.15
C ILE A 165 10.16 -2.71 -3.23
N ASP A 166 10.33 -2.16 -4.43
CA ASP A 166 10.84 -0.79 -4.58
C ASP A 166 9.75 0.24 -4.21
N LEU A 167 8.50 0.03 -4.67
CA LEU A 167 7.35 0.85 -4.31
C LEU A 167 6.17 -0.06 -3.92
N LEU A 168 5.63 0.14 -2.72
CA LEU A 168 4.40 -0.51 -2.27
C LEU A 168 3.25 0.49 -2.36
N GLY A 169 2.20 0.12 -3.06
CA GLY A 169 0.97 0.87 -3.17
C GLY A 169 -0.18 0.14 -2.50
N PHE A 170 -0.99 0.89 -1.75
CA PHE A 170 -2.30 0.41 -1.31
C PHE A 170 -3.38 1.19 -2.04
N ASP A 171 -4.03 0.55 -3.01
CA ASP A 171 -5.32 0.99 -3.54
C ASP A 171 -6.39 0.46 -2.58
N ALA A 172 -6.31 0.96 -1.34
CA ALA A 172 -7.05 0.47 -0.18
C ALA A 172 -7.13 1.57 0.88
N CYS A 173 -8.29 1.65 1.53
CA CYS A 173 -8.63 2.69 2.50
C CYS A 173 -7.65 2.76 3.69
N LEU A 174 -7.33 3.98 4.16
CA LEU A 174 -6.70 4.25 5.46
C LEU A 174 -5.26 3.73 5.64
N MET A 175 -4.62 3.25 4.57
CA MET A 175 -3.29 2.61 4.66
C MET A 175 -2.12 3.59 4.79
N ALA A 176 -2.33 4.91 4.62
CA ALA A 176 -1.32 5.92 4.95
C ALA A 176 -1.33 6.22 6.45
N SER A 177 -0.84 5.26 7.23
CA SER A 177 -0.70 5.35 8.69
C SER A 177 0.75 5.17 9.11
N ALA A 178 1.14 5.82 10.21
CA ALA A 178 2.47 5.66 10.79
C ALA A 178 2.72 4.21 11.23
N GLU A 179 1.69 3.51 11.71
CA GLU A 179 1.75 2.10 12.06
C GLU A 179 2.05 1.22 10.84
N VAL A 180 1.31 1.41 9.73
CA VAL A 180 1.50 0.66 8.47
C VAL A 180 2.90 0.92 7.90
N ALA A 181 3.24 2.19 7.74
CA ALA A 181 4.54 2.59 7.18
C ALA A 181 5.70 2.06 8.04
N HIS A 182 5.58 2.10 9.36
CA HIS A 182 6.61 1.55 10.24
C HIS A 182 6.68 0.03 10.19
N GLN A 183 5.55 -0.69 10.17
CA GLN A 183 5.55 -2.15 10.08
C GLN A 183 6.31 -2.63 8.83
N LEU A 184 6.02 -2.01 7.68
CA LEU A 184 6.47 -2.48 6.37
C LEU A 184 7.84 -1.91 5.96
N ARG A 185 8.49 -1.13 6.83
CA ARG A 185 9.76 -0.40 6.53
C ARG A 185 10.92 -1.28 6.05
N ASN A 186 10.90 -2.57 6.40
CA ASN A 186 11.93 -3.53 6.01
C ASN A 186 11.57 -4.32 4.76
N GLU A 187 10.35 -4.18 4.24
CA GLU A 187 9.83 -4.99 3.15
C GLU A 187 9.61 -4.20 1.86
N ALA A 188 9.53 -2.86 1.95
CA ALA A 188 9.54 -1.96 0.81
C ALA A 188 10.46 -0.73 1.04
N ASP A 189 10.86 -0.05 -0.02
CA ASP A 189 11.64 1.20 0.06
C ASP A 189 10.75 2.45 0.14
N PHE A 190 9.64 2.46 -0.59
CA PHE A 190 8.65 3.53 -0.59
C PHE A 190 7.23 2.99 -0.42
N LEU A 191 6.36 3.79 0.18
CA LEU A 191 4.92 3.55 0.33
C LEU A 191 4.13 4.64 -0.37
N VAL A 192 3.03 4.30 -1.03
CA VAL A 192 2.00 5.25 -1.47
C VAL A 192 0.61 4.76 -1.09
N ALA A 193 -0.15 5.59 -0.37
CA ALA A 193 -1.45 5.23 0.19
C ALA A 193 -2.29 6.48 0.56
N SER A 194 -3.57 6.28 0.83
CA SER A 194 -4.49 7.32 1.33
C SER A 194 -4.62 7.30 2.86
N GLN A 195 -4.76 8.49 3.47
CA GLN A 195 -5.12 8.64 4.89
C GLN A 195 -6.61 8.36 5.14
N GLU A 196 -7.44 8.57 4.12
CA GLU A 196 -8.89 8.41 4.13
C GLU A 196 -9.34 7.20 3.31
N VAL A 197 -10.63 6.87 3.39
CA VAL A 197 -11.28 5.98 2.43
C VAL A 197 -11.06 6.43 0.99
N GLU A 198 -10.85 5.46 0.13
CA GLU A 198 -10.74 5.64 -1.31
C GLU A 198 -12.09 5.34 -1.96
N GLY A 199 -12.48 6.10 -2.97
CA GLY A 199 -13.68 5.83 -3.74
C GLY A 199 -13.59 4.46 -4.38
N GLY A 200 -14.69 3.71 -4.43
CA GLY A 200 -14.65 2.30 -4.89
C GLY A 200 -14.09 2.09 -6.29
N ALA A 201 -14.01 3.12 -7.14
CA ALA A 201 -13.36 3.07 -8.44
C ALA A 201 -11.81 3.00 -8.38
N GLY A 202 -11.21 3.09 -7.19
CA GLY A 202 -9.78 2.94 -6.96
C GLY A 202 -8.92 3.95 -7.73
N TRP A 203 -7.69 3.52 -8.03
CA TRP A 203 -6.72 4.35 -8.73
C TRP A 203 -6.99 4.41 -10.24
N PRO A 204 -6.77 5.55 -10.92
CA PRO A 204 -6.85 5.63 -12.39
C PRO A 204 -5.63 4.95 -13.05
N TYR A 205 -5.65 3.62 -13.13
CA TYR A 205 -4.57 2.79 -13.66
C TYR A 205 -4.20 3.13 -15.11
N ASN A 206 -5.14 3.53 -15.96
CA ASN A 206 -4.79 3.96 -17.32
C ASN A 206 -3.91 5.21 -17.30
N ARG A 207 -4.14 6.14 -16.37
CA ARG A 207 -3.31 7.34 -16.21
C ARG A 207 -2.01 6.98 -15.54
N LEU A 208 -2.01 6.14 -14.50
CA LEU A 208 -0.79 5.73 -13.81
C LEU A 208 0.18 4.97 -14.72
N LEU A 209 -0.35 4.04 -15.51
CA LEU A 209 0.46 3.14 -16.33
C LEU A 209 0.69 3.66 -17.75
N SER A 210 -0.06 4.67 -18.24
CA SER A 210 0.06 5.10 -19.64
C SER A 210 1.49 5.47 -20.03
N PRO A 211 1.93 5.14 -21.26
CA PRO A 211 3.20 5.59 -21.78
C PRO A 211 3.33 7.10 -21.74
N ASN A 212 2.24 7.87 -21.85
CA ASN A 212 2.25 9.33 -21.77
C ASN A 212 2.37 9.88 -20.34
N ALA A 213 1.95 9.16 -19.32
CA ALA A 213 2.17 9.59 -17.94
C ALA A 213 3.57 9.19 -17.47
N LEU A 214 4.00 7.97 -17.83
CA LEU A 214 5.38 7.54 -17.69
C LEU A 214 6.33 8.43 -18.54
N GLN A 215 5.90 8.88 -19.73
CA GLN A 215 6.61 9.85 -20.57
C GLN A 215 6.42 11.30 -20.11
N GLY A 216 5.33 11.65 -19.44
CA GLY A 216 5.08 13.00 -18.93
C GLY A 216 6.10 13.38 -17.87
N ILE A 217 6.54 12.39 -17.09
CA ILE A 217 7.72 12.49 -16.22
C ILE A 217 9.01 12.50 -17.04
N GLN A 218 9.14 11.70 -18.10
CA GLN A 218 10.30 11.73 -19.01
C GLN A 218 10.42 13.03 -19.83
N GLN A 219 9.33 13.78 -20.04
CA GLN A 219 9.31 15.08 -20.72
C GLN A 219 9.49 16.24 -19.73
N ALA A 220 9.01 16.11 -18.49
CA ALA A 220 9.32 17.04 -17.40
C ALA A 220 10.79 16.93 -16.95
N VAL A 221 11.41 15.76 -17.12
CA VAL A 221 12.83 15.51 -16.90
C VAL A 221 13.49 15.18 -18.25
N ALA A 222 13.46 16.14 -19.16
CA ALA A 222 14.18 16.05 -20.42
C ALA A 222 15.69 15.90 -20.15
N LEU A 223 16.21 14.66 -20.21
CA LEU A 223 17.60 14.22 -20.43
C LEU A 223 17.79 12.82 -19.82
N ASP A 224 17.15 11.78 -20.37
CA ASP A 224 17.52 10.37 -20.10
C ASP A 224 17.68 10.00 -18.61
N SER A 225 16.77 10.46 -17.75
CA SER A 225 16.69 10.03 -16.35
C SER A 225 15.59 8.99 -16.20
N GLU A 226 15.99 7.78 -15.78
CA GLU A 226 15.09 6.68 -15.48
C GLU A 226 14.02 7.10 -14.47
N LEU A 227 12.76 6.68 -14.68
CA LEU A 227 11.69 6.87 -13.69
C LEU A 227 12.05 6.05 -12.45
N THR A 228 12.49 6.73 -11.39
CA THR A 228 12.85 6.09 -10.12
C THR A 228 11.62 5.70 -9.31
N PRO A 229 11.72 4.77 -8.36
CA PRO A 229 10.60 4.44 -7.47
C PRO A 229 10.03 5.63 -6.68
N ARG A 230 10.90 6.54 -6.23
CA ARG A 230 10.47 7.76 -5.56
C ARG A 230 9.63 8.65 -6.49
N GLU A 231 10.03 8.79 -7.75
CA GLU A 231 9.27 9.57 -8.74
C GLU A 231 7.97 8.89 -9.14
N MET A 232 7.94 7.57 -9.27
CA MET A 232 6.72 6.80 -9.49
C MET A 232 5.71 7.02 -8.34
N GLY A 233 6.15 6.98 -7.08
CA GLY A 233 5.27 7.30 -5.94
C GLY A 233 4.73 8.74 -5.97
N ARG A 234 5.54 9.72 -6.40
CA ARG A 234 5.06 11.10 -6.60
C ARG A 234 4.05 11.20 -7.74
N GLN A 235 4.22 10.40 -8.80
CA GLN A 235 3.27 10.33 -9.91
C GLN A 235 1.91 9.86 -9.44
N VAL A 236 1.86 8.81 -8.61
CA VAL A 236 0.62 8.30 -8.03
C VAL A 236 -0.11 9.40 -7.25
N VAL A 237 0.60 10.14 -6.39
CA VAL A 237 0.05 11.30 -5.66
C VAL A 237 -0.49 12.38 -6.62
N THR A 238 0.27 12.73 -7.66
CA THR A 238 -0.15 13.77 -8.64
C THR A 238 -1.38 13.35 -9.42
N VAL A 239 -1.48 12.07 -9.76
CA VAL A 239 -2.63 11.54 -10.47
C VAL A 239 -3.87 11.49 -9.56
N ALA A 240 -3.70 11.12 -8.29
CA ALA A 240 -4.76 11.18 -7.28
C ALA A 240 -5.27 12.62 -7.06
N GLN A 241 -4.38 13.61 -7.07
CA GLN A 241 -4.75 15.03 -7.00
C GLN A 241 -5.71 15.46 -8.12
N GLY A 242 -5.62 14.84 -9.30
CA GLY A 242 -6.55 15.07 -10.41
C GLY A 242 -7.93 14.41 -10.26
N LYS A 243 -8.17 13.69 -9.15
CA LYS A 243 -9.39 12.95 -8.83
C LYS A 243 -9.79 13.09 -7.34
N GLN A 244 -9.63 14.27 -6.75
CA GLN A 244 -9.90 14.50 -5.32
C GLN A 244 -11.32 14.17 -4.83
N ASP A 245 -12.30 14.08 -5.74
CA ASP A 245 -13.66 13.64 -5.39
C ASP A 245 -13.69 12.14 -5.00
N ASP A 246 -12.85 11.31 -5.63
CA ASP A 246 -12.73 9.87 -5.37
C ASP A 246 -11.54 9.55 -4.46
N LEU A 247 -10.43 10.30 -4.59
CA LEU A 247 -9.18 10.10 -3.86
C LEU A 247 -8.85 11.37 -3.06
N PRO A 248 -9.57 11.61 -1.94
CA PRO A 248 -9.50 12.88 -1.23
C PRO A 248 -8.16 13.12 -0.54
N THR A 249 -7.37 12.08 -0.30
CA THR A 249 -5.99 12.17 0.21
C THR A 249 -5.09 11.16 -0.48
N MET A 250 -3.82 11.47 -0.67
CA MET A 250 -2.81 10.50 -1.12
C MET A 250 -1.42 11.00 -0.71
N ALA A 251 -0.59 10.11 -0.16
CA ALA A 251 0.75 10.46 0.27
C ALA A 251 1.77 9.41 -0.14
N ALA A 252 2.98 9.86 -0.45
CA ALA A 252 4.13 9.02 -0.72
C ALA A 252 5.19 9.20 0.37
N VAL A 253 5.65 8.08 0.93
CA VAL A 253 6.46 8.01 2.15
C VAL A 253 7.75 7.26 1.88
N ASP A 254 8.87 7.82 2.33
CA ASP A 254 10.20 7.21 2.31
C ASP A 254 10.34 6.31 3.54
N LEU A 255 10.25 4.99 3.34
CA LEU A 255 10.21 4.04 4.44
C LEU A 255 11.53 3.95 5.21
N SER A 256 12.64 4.35 4.59
CA SER A 256 13.93 4.47 5.27
C SER A 256 13.94 5.52 6.39
N LYS A 257 12.95 6.44 6.39
CA LYS A 257 12.78 7.49 7.42
C LYS A 257 11.89 7.07 8.58
N MET A 258 11.15 5.97 8.46
CA MET A 258 10.22 5.53 9.50
C MET A 258 10.89 5.20 10.85
N PRO A 259 12.14 4.70 10.94
CA PRO A 259 12.83 4.60 12.23
C PRO A 259 12.94 5.94 12.96
N ALA A 260 13.21 7.04 12.26
CA ALA A 260 13.29 8.37 12.87
C ALA A 260 11.91 8.91 13.25
N VAL A 261 10.87 8.59 12.48
CA VAL A 261 9.47 8.90 12.85
C VAL A 261 9.08 8.15 14.12
N ALA A 262 9.37 6.85 14.21
CA ALA A 262 9.09 6.05 15.38
C ALA A 262 9.84 6.54 16.63
N GLU A 263 11.12 6.90 16.51
CA GLU A 263 11.90 7.49 17.60
C GLU A 263 11.29 8.83 18.08
N ALA A 264 10.90 9.70 17.15
CA ALA A 264 10.24 10.97 17.49
C ALA A 264 8.88 10.74 18.17
N VAL A 265 8.10 9.77 17.69
CA VAL A 265 6.82 9.41 18.31
C VAL A 265 7.04 8.79 19.69
N ASP A 266 8.04 7.92 19.87
CA ASP A 266 8.36 7.34 21.18
C ASP A 266 8.75 8.43 22.19
N HIS A 267 9.59 9.39 21.80
CA HIS A 267 9.93 10.53 22.65
C HIS A 267 8.69 11.38 22.97
N PHE A 268 7.83 11.62 21.99
CA PHE A 268 6.58 12.33 22.19
C PHE A 268 5.61 11.59 23.13
N ALA A 269 5.52 10.26 22.98
CA ALA A 269 4.73 9.40 23.84
C ALA A 269 5.21 9.47 25.30
N ALA A 270 6.52 9.41 25.50
CA ALA A 270 7.15 9.57 26.81
C ALA A 270 6.81 10.92 27.44
N ALA A 271 6.90 12.00 26.66
CA ALA A 271 6.56 13.34 27.09
C ALA A 271 5.07 13.46 27.45
N VAL A 272 4.18 12.86 26.66
CA VAL A 272 2.74 12.77 26.96
C VAL A 272 2.53 12.09 28.30
N VAL A 273 3.14 10.93 28.54
CA VAL A 273 3.00 10.18 29.81
C VAL A 273 3.51 11.00 30.99
N ALA A 274 4.70 11.62 30.88
CA ALA A 274 5.33 12.37 31.96
C ALA A 274 4.69 13.74 32.25
N SER A 275 4.00 14.34 31.27
CA SER A 275 3.50 15.71 31.37
C SER A 275 2.43 15.89 32.46
N GLN A 276 2.45 17.05 33.09
CA GLN A 276 1.41 17.50 34.03
C GLN A 276 0.21 18.15 33.33
N VAL A 277 0.24 18.27 32.00
CA VAL A 277 -0.92 18.71 31.22
C VAL A 277 -2.08 17.75 31.48
N SER A 278 -3.26 18.32 31.77
CA SER A 278 -4.41 17.48 32.09
C SER A 278 -4.75 16.53 30.94
N ARG A 279 -5.06 15.28 31.25
CA ARG A 279 -5.45 14.27 30.23
C ARG A 279 -6.71 14.69 29.46
N GLY A 280 -7.60 15.47 30.10
CA GLY A 280 -8.75 16.08 29.45
C GLY A 280 -8.37 17.11 28.37
N SER A 281 -7.31 17.89 28.59
CA SER A 281 -6.77 18.82 27.59
C SER A 281 -6.20 18.08 26.39
N LEU A 282 -5.38 17.05 26.62
CA LEU A 282 -4.79 16.24 25.53
C LEU A 282 -5.88 15.53 24.71
N ARG A 283 -6.89 14.92 25.36
CA ARG A 283 -8.07 14.36 24.68
C ARG A 283 -8.83 15.41 23.85
N LYS A 284 -8.94 16.65 24.34
CA LYS A 284 -9.59 17.73 23.58
C LYS A 284 -8.80 18.13 22.34
N LEU A 285 -7.47 18.09 22.39
CA LEU A 285 -6.60 18.31 21.24
C LEU A 285 -6.74 17.17 20.24
N ALA A 286 -6.62 15.91 20.69
CA ALA A 286 -6.81 14.72 19.86
C ALA A 286 -8.16 14.72 19.13
N ARG A 287 -9.25 15.14 19.80
CA ARG A 287 -10.58 15.26 19.17
C ARG A 287 -10.63 16.31 18.06
N ARG A 288 -9.89 17.41 18.22
CA ARG A 288 -9.82 18.53 17.26
C ARG A 288 -8.86 18.28 16.10
N THR A 289 -8.03 17.24 16.20
CA THR A 289 -7.15 16.84 15.11
C THR A 289 -7.97 16.40 13.90
N GLU A 290 -7.43 16.70 12.73
CA GLU A 290 -7.94 16.24 11.43
C GLU A 290 -8.22 14.75 11.48
N SER A 291 -9.35 14.34 10.91
CA SER A 291 -9.90 13.02 11.14
C SER A 291 -10.16 12.29 9.84
N PHE A 292 -9.89 10.99 9.85
CA PHE A 292 -10.14 10.10 8.73
C PHE A 292 -10.73 8.82 9.27
N THR A 293 -12.02 8.58 9.04
CA THR A 293 -12.76 7.37 9.44
C THR A 293 -12.20 6.62 10.69
N GLY A 294 -12.12 7.33 11.83
CA GLY A 294 -11.67 6.75 13.12
C GLY A 294 -10.19 6.96 13.50
N TYR A 295 -9.35 7.34 12.54
CA TYR A 295 -7.94 7.72 12.68
C TYR A 295 -7.75 9.25 12.69
N LYS A 296 -6.56 9.69 13.09
CA LYS A 296 -6.20 11.10 13.23
C LYS A 296 -4.88 11.41 12.57
N ASP A 297 -4.73 12.62 12.02
CA ASP A 297 -3.46 13.05 11.45
C ASP A 297 -2.37 13.19 12.53
N LEU A 298 -1.24 12.50 12.35
CA LEU A 298 -0.14 12.47 13.33
C LEU A 298 0.52 13.84 13.47
N TYR A 299 0.82 14.49 12.34
CA TYR A 299 1.48 15.79 12.32
C TYR A 299 0.59 16.85 12.95
N HIS A 300 -0.68 16.94 12.56
CA HIS A 300 -1.59 17.95 13.06
C HIS A 300 -1.89 17.74 14.56
N PHE A 301 -1.91 16.51 15.06
CA PHE A 301 -1.99 16.31 16.51
C PHE A 301 -0.76 16.88 17.23
N ALA A 302 0.44 16.57 16.73
CA ALA A 302 1.68 17.11 17.29
C ALA A 302 1.72 18.65 17.18
N GLN A 303 1.31 19.23 16.06
CA GLN A 303 1.18 20.67 15.88
C GLN A 303 0.26 21.30 16.94
N GLN A 304 -0.94 20.74 17.12
CA GLN A 304 -1.87 21.25 18.11
C GLN A 304 -1.31 21.17 19.54
N VAL A 305 -0.54 20.14 19.86
CA VAL A 305 0.11 20.02 21.15
C VAL A 305 1.21 21.09 21.28
N SER A 306 2.10 21.22 20.30
CA SER A 306 3.17 22.24 20.27
C SER A 306 2.63 23.66 20.45
N GLU A 307 1.50 23.99 19.81
CA GLU A 307 0.93 25.34 19.84
C GLU A 307 0.10 25.66 21.09
N LYS A 308 -0.54 24.67 21.72
CA LYS A 308 -1.63 24.91 22.69
C LYS A 308 -1.33 24.44 24.11
N VAL A 309 -0.27 23.69 24.34
CA VAL A 309 0.19 23.35 25.70
C VAL A 309 1.23 24.37 26.17
N GLU A 310 1.62 24.38 27.44
CA GLU A 310 2.72 25.22 27.94
C GLU A 310 3.94 24.43 28.41
N ASP A 311 3.80 23.10 28.51
CA ASP A 311 4.86 22.19 28.90
C ASP A 311 5.99 22.19 27.84
N PRO A 312 7.20 22.69 28.16
CA PRO A 312 8.26 22.85 27.16
C PRO A 312 8.75 21.52 26.58
N GLY A 313 8.85 20.47 27.41
CA GLY A 313 9.30 19.15 26.96
C GLY A 313 8.28 18.50 26.03
N LEU A 314 6.99 18.67 26.33
CA LEU A 314 5.93 18.21 25.45
C LEU A 314 5.88 18.98 24.12
N LYS A 315 6.13 20.30 24.13
CA LYS A 315 6.25 21.11 22.90
C LYS A 315 7.41 20.64 22.02
N GLU A 316 8.59 20.48 22.60
CA GLU A 316 9.79 20.06 21.88
C GLU A 316 9.62 18.69 21.26
N ALA A 317 9.09 17.72 22.02
CA ALA A 317 8.84 16.38 21.51
C ALA A 317 7.80 16.38 20.37
N ALA A 318 6.75 17.19 20.46
CA ALA A 318 5.77 17.36 19.40
C ALA A 318 6.38 17.97 18.11
N GLN A 319 7.26 18.96 18.24
CA GLN A 319 8.01 19.53 17.12
C GLN A 319 8.93 18.49 16.46
N GLY A 320 9.51 17.59 17.25
CA GLY A 320 10.27 16.43 16.76
C GLY A 320 9.44 15.54 15.83
N VAL A 321 8.21 15.21 16.22
CA VAL A 321 7.28 14.44 15.38
C VAL A 321 6.98 15.17 14.07
N MET A 322 6.67 16.47 14.13
CA MET A 322 6.40 17.28 12.93
C MET A 322 7.58 17.25 11.96
N SER A 323 8.81 17.44 12.47
CA SER A 323 10.03 17.41 11.66
C SER A 323 10.29 16.03 11.04
N ALA A 324 10.05 14.95 11.79
CA ALA A 324 10.26 13.60 11.31
C ALA A 324 9.25 13.23 10.22
N VAL A 325 7.96 13.52 10.42
CA VAL A 325 6.90 13.28 9.42
C VAL A 325 7.17 14.09 8.15
N GLY A 326 7.50 15.39 8.27
CA GLY A 326 7.82 16.23 7.12
C GLY A 326 9.08 15.80 6.36
N SER A 327 9.96 15.00 6.98
CA SER A 327 11.12 14.40 6.31
C SER A 327 10.81 13.06 5.63
N ALA A 328 9.82 12.32 6.14
CA ALA A 328 9.42 11.01 5.62
C ALA A 328 8.42 11.13 4.47
N VAL A 329 7.43 12.00 4.58
CA VAL A 329 6.41 12.24 3.55
C VAL A 329 6.99 13.18 2.48
N TYR A 330 7.28 12.65 1.30
CA TYR A 330 7.98 13.40 0.25
C TYR A 330 7.07 13.91 -0.88
N ALA A 331 5.82 13.48 -0.91
CA ALA A 331 4.75 14.01 -1.74
C ALA A 331 3.41 13.74 -1.04
N GLU A 332 2.51 14.70 -1.08
CA GLU A 332 1.19 14.60 -0.47
C GLU A 332 0.19 15.48 -1.25
N GLN A 333 -1.07 15.05 -1.29
CA GLN A 333 -2.20 15.83 -1.77
C GLN A 333 -3.42 15.57 -0.89
N HIS A 334 -4.23 16.60 -0.69
CA HIS A 334 -5.52 16.49 -0.04
C HIS A 334 -6.55 17.44 -0.63
N SER A 335 -7.81 17.04 -0.57
CA SER A 335 -8.95 17.87 -0.95
C SER A 335 -9.24 18.95 0.09
N ALA A 336 -10.04 19.95 -0.28
CA ALA A 336 -10.43 21.03 0.62
C ALA A 336 -11.19 20.56 1.88
N GLY A 337 -11.68 19.32 1.90
CA GLY A 337 -12.34 18.71 3.06
C GLY A 337 -11.37 18.32 4.19
N TYR A 338 -10.08 18.18 3.88
CA TYR A 338 -9.04 17.72 4.81
C TYR A 338 -7.87 18.70 4.90
N PRO A 339 -8.11 19.97 5.30
CA PRO A 339 -7.13 21.04 5.20
C PRO A 339 -5.88 20.88 6.10
N ASN A 340 -5.88 19.90 7.02
CA ASN A 340 -4.72 19.59 7.85
C ASN A 340 -4.31 18.10 7.71
N ALA A 341 -4.46 17.55 6.51
CA ALA A 341 -3.83 16.29 6.13
C ALA A 341 -2.33 16.50 5.87
N HIS A 342 -1.50 15.62 6.42
CA HIS A 342 -0.05 15.67 6.32
C HIS A 342 0.58 14.33 5.90
N GLY A 343 -0.24 13.41 5.41
CA GLY A 343 0.16 12.18 4.75
C GLY A 343 0.33 10.95 5.63
N LEU A 344 0.29 11.09 6.97
CA LEU A 344 0.33 9.94 7.88
C LEU A 344 -0.71 10.10 9.00
N THR A 345 -1.63 9.15 9.08
CA THR A 345 -2.50 8.99 10.24
C THR A 345 -1.78 8.27 11.38
N VAL A 346 -2.37 8.31 12.57
CA VAL A 346 -2.04 7.48 13.72
C VAL A 346 -3.32 7.17 14.49
N GLN A 347 -3.35 6.02 15.17
CA GLN A 347 -4.39 5.75 16.16
C GLN A 347 -4.29 6.77 17.30
N LEU A 348 -5.40 7.48 17.58
CA LEU A 348 -5.58 8.28 18.79
C LEU A 348 -6.77 7.74 19.59
N PRO A 349 -6.89 8.10 20.88
CA PRO A 349 -8.01 7.62 21.69
C PRO A 349 -9.33 8.02 21.04
N ASN A 350 -10.20 7.04 20.82
CA ASN A 350 -11.57 7.25 20.37
C ASN A 350 -12.56 6.46 21.24
N PHE A 351 -13.86 6.69 21.06
CA PHE A 351 -14.89 6.09 21.92
C PHE A 351 -14.89 4.56 21.84
N PHE A 352 -14.60 4.03 20.66
CA PHE A 352 -14.63 2.61 20.35
C PHE A 352 -13.27 1.93 20.53
N PHE A 353 -12.20 2.69 20.75
CA PHE A 353 -10.84 2.17 20.85
C PHE A 353 -10.37 2.05 22.30
N SER A 354 -9.89 0.87 22.63
CA SER A 354 -8.90 0.59 23.67
C SER A 354 -7.74 -0.07 22.95
N PRO A 355 -6.47 0.14 23.36
CA PRO A 355 -5.40 -0.77 22.95
C PRO A 355 -5.87 -2.20 23.19
N SER A 356 -5.96 -2.95 22.09
CA SER A 356 -6.30 -4.36 22.07
C SER A 356 -5.01 -5.14 21.90
N SER A 357 -5.04 -6.44 22.21
CA SER A 357 -3.90 -7.32 21.95
C SER A 357 -3.42 -7.23 20.50
N ALA A 358 -4.36 -7.07 19.54
CA ALA A 358 -4.03 -6.91 18.13
C ALA A 358 -3.27 -5.60 17.80
N TYR A 359 -3.51 -4.49 18.52
CA TYR A 359 -2.74 -3.26 18.32
C TYR A 359 -1.31 -3.42 18.85
N GLU A 360 -1.18 -4.05 20.03
CA GLU A 360 0.08 -4.33 20.71
C GLU A 360 0.97 -5.31 19.93
N GLU A 361 0.41 -6.07 18.98
CA GLU A 361 1.14 -6.92 18.05
C GLU A 361 1.82 -6.16 16.91
N THR A 362 1.43 -4.90 16.66
CA THR A 362 2.10 -4.07 15.64
C THR A 362 3.51 -3.70 16.08
N ARG A 363 4.45 -3.63 15.13
CA ARG A 363 5.82 -3.16 15.41
C ARG A 363 5.84 -1.74 15.93
N PHE A 364 4.88 -0.90 15.52
CA PHE A 364 4.81 0.47 15.99
C PHE A 364 4.50 0.55 17.48
N ALA A 365 3.57 -0.27 17.98
CA ALA A 365 3.30 -0.38 19.41
C ALA A 365 4.46 -1.06 20.17
N GLN A 366 5.17 -2.00 19.56
CA GLN A 366 6.32 -2.67 20.21
C GLN A 366 7.58 -1.82 20.28
N ASP A 367 7.83 -1.00 19.25
CA ASP A 367 9.05 -0.19 19.12
C ASP A 367 8.90 1.21 19.73
N THR A 368 7.68 1.61 20.14
CA THR A 368 7.40 2.93 20.73
C THR A 368 6.51 2.81 21.95
N ARG A 369 6.52 3.80 22.83
CA ARG A 369 5.58 3.91 23.97
C ARG A 369 4.23 4.50 23.58
N TRP A 370 3.83 4.44 22.31
CA TRP A 370 2.64 5.13 21.85
C TRP A 370 1.36 4.57 22.48
N ASP A 371 1.28 3.25 22.64
CA ASP A 371 0.20 2.58 23.37
C ASP A 371 0.10 3.05 24.83
N ASP A 372 1.21 3.23 25.55
CA ASP A 372 1.24 3.84 26.89
C ASP A 372 0.66 5.26 26.87
N ALA A 373 1.01 6.06 25.86
CA ALA A 373 0.46 7.40 25.70
C ALA A 373 -1.05 7.36 25.44
N LEU A 374 -1.54 6.44 24.61
CA LEU A 374 -2.97 6.20 24.36
C LEU A 374 -3.70 5.83 25.65
N GLN A 375 -3.15 4.89 26.42
CA GLN A 375 -3.70 4.47 27.71
C GLN A 375 -3.74 5.64 28.71
N SER A 376 -2.67 6.43 28.80
CA SER A 376 -2.58 7.57 29.71
C SER A 376 -3.62 8.65 29.37
N MET A 377 -3.90 8.88 28.09
CA MET A 377 -4.93 9.79 27.65
C MET A 377 -6.32 9.23 27.91
N GLY A 378 -6.50 7.90 27.91
CA GLY A 378 -7.75 7.21 28.25
C GLY A 378 -8.88 7.41 27.22
N LYS A 379 -9.97 6.66 27.40
CA LYS A 379 -11.17 6.76 26.53
C LYS A 379 -11.92 8.07 26.72
N TYR A 380 -12.72 8.45 25.73
CA TYR A 380 -13.74 9.47 25.89
C TYR A 380 -14.85 8.93 26.81
N TRP A 381 -14.91 9.36 28.07
CA TRP A 381 -16.04 9.08 28.95
C TRP A 381 -17.19 10.07 28.71
N PHE A 382 -18.42 9.57 28.67
CA PHE A 382 -19.62 10.39 28.72
C PHE A 382 -19.79 10.92 30.16
N TRP A 383 -20.01 12.22 30.31
CA TRP A 383 -20.68 12.74 31.51
C TRP A 383 -22.17 12.42 31.33
N PRO A 384 -22.83 11.62 32.18
CA PRO A 384 -24.26 11.43 32.06
C PRO A 384 -24.91 12.81 32.21
N TRP A 385 -25.73 13.18 31.22
CA TRP A 385 -26.57 14.36 31.33
C TRP A 385 -27.34 14.31 32.65
N PRO A 386 -27.40 15.41 33.45
CA PRO A 386 -28.33 15.45 34.54
C PRO A 386 -29.75 15.41 33.94
N LEU A 387 -30.54 14.43 34.39
CA LEU A 387 -31.96 14.28 34.09
C LEU A 387 -32.77 15.53 34.46
#